data_AF-Q702R5-F1
#
_entry.id   AF-Q702R5-F1
#
_cell.length_a   1.000
_cell.length_b   1.000
_cell.length_c   1.000
_cell.angle_alpha   90.00
_cell.angle_beta   90.00
_cell.angle_gamma   90.00
#
_symmetry.space_group_name_H-M   'P 1'
#
loop_
_entity.id
_entity.type
_entity.pdbx_description
1 polymer ?
#
loop_
_entity_poly.entity_id
_entity_poly.type
_entity_poly.pdbx_seq_one_letter_code
_entity_poly.pdbx_strand_id
1 'polypeptide(L)'
;CRGILHDGGWDASMRYFLTAANNSNKIAVVDAQDRNLEAIVDVGKIPHPGRGANFVDPEHGPVWATSHLGDQTIQMIGTDPEGHPDKAWKVVRTVDGQGGGSLFVKTHPKSKNLWVDTA
;
A
#
# COMPACT_ATOMS: atom_id res chain seq x y z
N CYS A 1 -14.85 9.23 8.45
CA CYS A 1 -14.55 8.05 7.62
C CYS A 1 -15.79 7.16 7.51
N ARG A 2 -16.41 7.04 6.33
CA ARG A 2 -17.53 6.10 6.07
C ARG A 2 -17.03 4.87 5.27
N GLY A 3 -16.08 4.15 5.86
CA GLY A 3 -15.54 2.91 5.31
C GLY A 3 -15.16 2.01 6.47
N ILE A 4 -15.47 0.72 6.38
CA ILE A 4 -14.98 -0.27 7.35
C ILE A 4 -13.52 -0.52 7.01
N LEU A 5 -12.63 -0.28 7.97
CA LEU A 5 -11.23 -0.68 7.85
C LEU A 5 -11.18 -2.20 7.87
N HIS A 6 -10.52 -2.80 6.88
CA HIS A 6 -10.52 -4.24 6.69
C HIS A 6 -9.18 -4.84 7.08
N ASP A 7 -8.18 -4.70 6.21
CA ASP A 7 -6.84 -5.25 6.33
C ASP A 7 -5.79 -4.15 6.18
N GLY A 8 -4.54 -4.47 6.50
CA GLY A 8 -3.46 -3.50 6.57
C GLY A 8 -2.17 -4.06 7.15
N GLY A 9 -1.10 -3.29 7.03
CA GLY A 9 0.20 -3.66 7.55
C GLY A 9 1.09 -2.46 7.83
N TRP A 10 2.20 -2.76 8.51
CA TRP A 10 3.22 -1.79 8.82
C TRP A 10 4.05 -1.46 7.59
N ASP A 11 4.47 -0.20 7.50
CA ASP A 11 5.57 0.20 6.63
C ASP A 11 6.89 -0.49 7.07
N ALA A 12 7.95 -0.36 6.27
CA ALA A 12 9.23 -1.00 6.56
C ALA A 12 9.86 -0.55 7.89
N SER A 13 9.60 0.68 8.34
CA SER A 13 10.12 1.22 9.60
C SER A 13 9.34 0.78 10.84
N MET A 14 8.18 0.14 10.65
CA MET A 14 7.25 -0.25 11.73
C MET A 14 6.69 0.94 12.52
N ARG A 15 6.61 2.13 11.90
CA ARG A 15 6.03 3.34 12.52
C ARG A 15 4.63 3.64 12.00
N TYR A 16 4.43 3.49 10.70
CA TYR A 16 3.19 3.84 10.03
C TYR A 16 2.38 2.60 9.72
N PHE A 17 1.11 2.60 10.12
CA PHE A 17 0.17 1.54 9.80
C PHE A 17 -0.70 1.96 8.61
N LEU A 18 -0.58 1.23 7.51
CA LEU A 18 -1.34 1.44 6.28
C LEU A 18 -2.49 0.43 6.23
N THR A 19 -3.73 0.91 6.16
CA THR A 19 -4.92 0.05 6.18
C THR A 19 -5.96 0.44 5.15
N ALA A 20 -6.56 -0.58 4.51
CA ALA A 20 -7.56 -0.42 3.48
C ALA A 20 -8.93 -0.07 4.07
N ALA A 21 -9.48 1.06 3.62
CA ALA A 21 -10.90 1.36 3.66
C ALA A 21 -11.53 0.90 2.34
N ASN A 22 -11.63 -0.42 2.17
CA ASN A 22 -11.87 -1.10 0.89
C ASN A 22 -13.06 -0.54 0.07
N ASN A 23 -14.25 -0.41 0.67
CA ASN A 23 -15.44 0.11 0.01
C ASN A 23 -15.37 1.61 -0.33
N SER A 24 -14.30 2.29 0.09
CA SER A 24 -14.05 3.70 -0.20
C SER A 24 -12.88 3.92 -1.16
N ASN A 25 -12.24 2.86 -1.68
CA ASN A 25 -11.06 2.92 -2.57
C ASN A 25 -9.93 3.79 -1.99
N LYS A 26 -9.66 3.61 -0.69
CA LYS A 26 -8.71 4.44 0.07
C LYS A 26 -7.81 3.59 0.95
N ILE A 27 -6.57 4.05 1.13
CA ILE A 27 -5.65 3.59 2.18
C ILE A 27 -5.52 4.70 3.23
N ALA A 28 -5.82 4.39 4.49
CA ALA A 28 -5.52 5.28 5.61
C ALA A 28 -4.12 5.00 6.15
N VAL A 29 -3.37 6.05 6.43
CA VAL A 29 -2.03 5.99 7.02
C VAL A 29 -2.11 6.56 8.43
N VAL A 30 -1.76 5.75 9.42
CA VAL A 30 -1.76 6.14 10.85
C VAL A 30 -0.32 6.13 11.36
N ASP A 31 0.14 7.23 11.93
CA ASP A 31 1.40 7.25 12.67
C ASP A 31 1.15 6.67 14.07
N ALA A 32 1.75 5.51 14.36
CA ALA A 32 1.57 4.85 15.65
C ALA A 32 2.38 5.52 16.78
N GLN A 33 3.43 6.27 16.44
CA GLN A 33 4.24 7.00 17.38
C GLN A 33 3.50 8.26 17.86
N ASP A 34 3.04 9.08 16.92
CA ASP A 34 2.36 10.35 17.23
C ASP A 34 0.83 10.20 17.41
N ARG A 35 0.30 9.01 17.11
CA ARG A 35 -1.10 8.60 17.32
C ARG A 35 -2.11 9.46 16.56
N ASN A 36 -1.77 9.87 15.34
CA ASN A 36 -2.61 10.66 14.46
C ASN A 36 -2.84 9.97 13.11
N LEU A 37 -3.89 10.43 12.41
CA LEU A 37 -4.11 10.10 11.01
C LEU A 37 -3.20 11.00 10.16
N GLU A 38 -2.23 10.40 9.50
CA GLU A 38 -1.23 11.11 8.72
C GLU A 38 -1.76 11.43 7.31
N ALA A 39 -2.42 10.46 6.68
CA ALA A 39 -2.96 10.64 5.33
C ALA A 39 -4.14 9.71 5.02
N ILE A 40 -4.90 10.10 4.01
CA ILE A 40 -5.86 9.25 3.31
C ILE A 40 -5.48 9.27 1.83
N VAL A 41 -5.03 8.14 1.30
CA VAL A 41 -4.53 8.00 -0.06
C VAL A 41 -5.61 7.37 -0.93
N ASP A 42 -5.94 8.01 -2.05
CA ASP A 42 -6.82 7.44 -3.07
C ASP A 42 -6.09 6.36 -3.86
N VAL A 43 -6.74 5.20 -4.05
CA VAL A 43 -6.19 4.04 -4.74
C VAL A 43 -7.21 3.44 -5.72
N GLY A 44 -6.85 2.32 -6.35
CA GLY A 44 -7.72 1.53 -7.21
C GLY A 44 -8.96 0.96 -6.49
N LYS A 45 -9.75 0.19 -7.23
CA LYS A 45 -11.05 -0.32 -6.76
C LYS A 45 -10.89 -1.47 -5.78
N ILE A 46 -11.48 -1.33 -4.59
CA ILE A 46 -11.50 -2.38 -3.55
C ILE A 46 -10.07 -2.88 -3.24
N PRO A 47 -9.20 -2.03 -2.66
CA PRO A 47 -7.86 -2.46 -2.26
C PRO A 47 -7.94 -3.61 -1.27
N HIS A 48 -7.10 -4.62 -1.48
CA HIS A 48 -7.03 -5.82 -0.63
C HIS A 48 -5.56 -6.23 -0.41
N PRO A 49 -4.83 -5.52 0.44
CA PRO A 49 -3.38 -5.73 0.61
C PRO A 49 -3.00 -7.00 1.39
N GLY A 50 -3.89 -7.56 2.20
CA GLY A 50 -3.49 -8.36 3.35
C GLY A 50 -2.65 -7.51 4.31
N ARG A 51 -1.35 -7.84 4.45
CA ARG A 51 -0.37 -6.98 5.16
C ARG A 51 0.39 -6.02 4.22
N GLY A 52 0.17 -6.15 2.91
CA GLY A 52 0.93 -5.49 1.87
C GLY A 52 2.38 -5.97 1.75
N ALA A 53 3.14 -5.28 0.90
CA ALA A 53 4.52 -5.62 0.59
C ALA A 53 5.42 -4.38 0.62
N ASN A 54 6.43 -4.40 1.50
CA ASN A 54 7.43 -3.35 1.63
C ASN A 54 8.67 -3.66 0.79
N PHE A 55 9.17 -2.70 0.02
CA PHE A 55 10.45 -2.75 -0.67
C PHE A 55 10.95 -1.35 -1.01
N VAL A 56 12.18 -1.26 -1.52
CA VAL A 56 12.73 0.01 -2.04
C VAL A 56 12.52 0.05 -3.54
N ASP A 57 11.70 0.99 -4.00
CA ASP A 57 11.58 1.31 -5.41
C ASP A 57 12.84 2.06 -5.88
N PRO A 58 13.45 1.69 -7.02
CA PRO A 58 14.68 2.34 -7.50
C PRO A 58 14.57 3.84 -7.74
N GLU A 59 13.37 4.35 -8.04
CA GLU A 59 13.13 5.76 -8.38
C GLU A 59 12.42 6.53 -7.25
N HIS A 60 11.65 5.82 -6.41
CA HIS A 60 10.78 6.45 -5.42
C HIS A 60 11.16 6.18 -3.96
N GLY A 61 12.19 5.36 -3.71
CA GLY A 61 12.63 5.03 -2.36
C GLY A 61 11.71 4.01 -1.67
N PRO A 62 11.61 4.01 -0.34
CA PRO A 62 10.77 3.07 0.41
C PRO A 62 9.29 3.19 0.04
N VAL A 63 8.69 2.06 -0.35
CA VAL A 63 7.28 1.96 -0.72
C VAL A 63 6.60 0.77 -0.04
N TRP A 64 5.29 0.90 0.15
CA TRP A 64 4.38 -0.18 0.51
C TRP A 64 3.38 -0.40 -0.62
N ALA A 65 3.19 -1.66 -1.02
CA ALA A 65 2.34 -2.02 -2.15
C ALA A 65 1.04 -2.71 -1.71
N THR A 66 -0.03 -2.43 -2.45
CA THR A 66 -1.34 -3.10 -2.40
C THR A 66 -1.77 -3.55 -3.79
N SER A 67 -2.44 -4.70 -3.86
CA SER A 67 -3.24 -5.11 -5.02
C SER A 67 -4.72 -4.83 -4.78
N HIS A 68 -5.55 -5.09 -5.79
CA HIS A 68 -6.96 -4.73 -5.81
C HIS A 68 -7.85 -5.91 -6.22
N LEU A 69 -8.99 -6.03 -5.55
CA LEU A 69 -10.04 -6.98 -5.93
C LEU A 69 -10.84 -6.45 -7.13
N GLY A 70 -11.09 -5.14 -7.18
CA GLY A 70 -12.03 -4.52 -8.11
C GLY A 70 -11.43 -4.09 -9.46
N ASP A 71 -10.11 -4.14 -9.61
CA ASP A 71 -9.37 -3.91 -10.86
C ASP A 71 -8.00 -4.59 -10.84
N GLN A 72 -7.29 -4.54 -11.96
CA GLN A 72 -6.01 -5.22 -12.15
C GLN A 72 -4.80 -4.48 -11.58
N THR A 73 -4.99 -3.31 -10.97
CA THR A 73 -3.86 -2.46 -10.64
C THR A 73 -3.12 -2.96 -9.39
N ILE A 74 -1.81 -2.75 -9.37
CA ILE A 74 -0.95 -2.88 -8.19
C ILE A 74 -0.34 -1.51 -7.98
N GLN A 75 -0.55 -0.94 -6.81
CA GLN A 75 -0.15 0.44 -6.51
C GLN A 75 0.85 0.49 -5.37
N MET A 76 1.90 1.28 -5.56
CA MET A 76 2.96 1.54 -4.59
C MET A 76 2.77 2.92 -3.97
N ILE A 77 2.70 2.96 -2.64
CA ILE A 77 2.58 4.19 -1.85
C ILE A 77 3.94 4.49 -1.22
N GLY A 78 4.45 5.72 -1.36
CA GLY A 78 5.68 6.14 -0.69
C GLY A 78 5.51 6.24 0.83
N THR A 79 6.46 5.73 1.61
CA THR A 79 6.34 5.62 3.08
C THR A 79 7.49 6.29 3.86
N ASP A 80 8.27 7.14 3.22
CA ASP A 80 9.43 7.79 3.83
C ASP A 80 9.28 9.33 3.82
N PRO A 81 8.58 9.93 4.80
CA PRO A 81 8.39 11.37 4.89
C PRO A 81 9.66 12.15 5.23
N GLU A 82 10.72 11.50 5.74
CA GLU A 82 11.98 12.18 6.10
C GLU A 82 12.94 12.23 4.90
N GLY A 83 13.16 11.09 4.24
CA GLY A 83 14.08 11.00 3.09
C GLY A 83 13.44 11.33 1.74
N HIS A 84 12.12 11.11 1.60
CA HIS A 84 11.38 11.30 0.35
C HIS A 84 10.06 12.08 0.56
N PRO A 85 10.10 13.29 1.17
CA PRO A 85 8.91 14.04 1.58
C PRO A 85 7.95 14.38 0.45
N ASP A 86 8.45 14.58 -0.78
CA ASP A 86 7.61 14.87 -1.94
C ASP A 86 6.83 13.65 -2.45
N LYS A 87 7.24 12.43 -2.04
CA LYS A 87 6.65 11.14 -2.41
C LYS A 87 5.82 10.50 -1.31
N ALA A 88 6.06 10.87 -0.06
CA ALA A 88 5.36 10.30 1.08
C ALA A 88 3.84 10.43 0.94
N TRP A 89 3.14 9.33 1.23
CA TRP A 89 1.68 9.24 1.26
C TRP A 89 0.99 9.52 -0.08
N LYS A 90 1.68 9.22 -1.18
CA LYS A 90 1.13 9.31 -2.54
C LYS A 90 1.32 7.97 -3.24
N VAL A 91 0.41 7.64 -4.15
CA VAL A 91 0.66 6.59 -5.14
C VAL A 91 1.76 7.09 -6.07
N VAL A 92 2.92 6.47 -6.01
CA VAL A 92 4.11 6.87 -6.79
C VAL A 92 4.32 6.01 -8.02
N ARG A 93 3.83 4.76 -7.99
CA ARG A 93 3.86 3.85 -9.13
C ARG A 93 2.58 3.04 -9.17
N THR A 94 2.09 2.83 -10.39
CA THR A 94 1.00 1.90 -10.71
C THR A 94 1.49 0.97 -11.79
N VAL A 95 1.28 -0.33 -11.61
CA VAL A 95 1.50 -1.35 -12.64
C VAL A 95 0.25 -2.21 -12.78
N ASP A 96 0.04 -2.80 -13.95
CA ASP A 96 -1.04 -3.75 -14.16
C ASP A 96 -0.56 -5.17 -13.84
N GLY A 97 -1.37 -5.89 -13.05
CA GLY A 97 -1.28 -7.32 -12.85
C GLY A 97 -2.00 -8.10 -13.95
N GLN A 98 -2.32 -9.37 -13.69
CA GLN A 98 -2.98 -10.24 -14.68
C GLN A 98 -4.46 -9.90 -14.87
N GLY A 99 -5.11 -9.36 -13.83
CA GLY A 99 -6.53 -9.07 -13.79
C GLY A 99 -6.96 -8.63 -12.39
N GLY A 100 -8.25 -8.33 -12.22
CA GLY A 100 -8.83 -8.11 -10.90
C GLY A 100 -8.98 -9.42 -10.10
N GLY A 101 -9.39 -9.30 -8.84
CA GLY A 101 -9.60 -10.45 -7.96
C GLY A 101 -8.36 -10.87 -7.15
N SER A 102 -7.31 -10.04 -7.11
CA SER A 102 -6.16 -10.31 -6.23
C SER A 102 -6.55 -10.13 -4.75
N LEU A 103 -6.04 -11.03 -3.90
CA LEU A 103 -6.21 -11.01 -2.45
C LEU A 103 -4.90 -10.69 -1.72
N PHE A 104 -3.75 -11.06 -2.31
CA PHE A 104 -2.45 -10.94 -1.64
C PHE A 104 -1.36 -10.44 -2.56
N VAL A 105 -0.54 -9.54 -2.00
CA VAL A 105 0.74 -9.11 -2.57
C VAL A 105 1.87 -9.43 -1.59
N LYS A 106 3.01 -9.91 -2.08
CA LYS A 106 4.12 -10.33 -1.21
C LYS A 106 5.51 -10.09 -1.80
N THR A 107 6.41 -9.66 -0.92
CA THR A 107 7.87 -9.69 -1.13
C THR A 107 8.61 -10.02 0.17
N HIS A 108 9.94 -10.01 0.14
CA HIS A 108 10.84 -10.19 1.27
C HIS A 108 12.15 -9.39 1.03
N PRO A 109 12.84 -8.85 2.06
CA PRO A 109 14.07 -8.07 1.89
C PRO A 109 15.22 -8.79 1.16
N LYS A 110 15.22 -10.13 1.13
CA LYS A 110 16.19 -10.96 0.39
C LYS A 110 15.69 -11.40 -1.00
N SER A 111 14.47 -11.04 -1.39
CA SER A 111 13.88 -11.32 -2.69
C SER A 111 14.04 -10.12 -3.61
N LYS A 112 14.21 -10.37 -4.90
CA LYS A 112 14.12 -9.33 -5.95
C LYS A 112 12.76 -9.34 -6.68
N ASN A 113 11.85 -10.18 -6.24
CA ASN A 113 10.54 -10.39 -6.87
C ASN A 113 9.42 -9.83 -6.00
N LEU A 114 8.40 -9.28 -6.66
CA LEU A 114 7.08 -8.98 -6.10
C LEU A 114 6.09 -10.00 -6.66
N TRP A 115 5.39 -10.70 -5.78
CA TRP A 115 4.40 -11.72 -6.14
C TRP A 115 3.00 -11.19 -5.88
N VAL A 116 2.11 -11.39 -6.84
CA VAL A 116 0.69 -10.99 -6.77
C VAL A 116 -0.14 -12.16 -7.26
N ASP A 117 -1.14 -12.54 -6.48
CA ASP A 117 -2.10 -13.57 -6.89
C ASP A 117 -3.21 -12.98 -7.78
N THR A 118 -3.98 -13.84 -8.42
CA THR A 118 -5.17 -13.47 -9.21
C THR A 118 -6.10 -14.69 -9.23
N ALA A 119 -7.41 -14.45 -9.34
CA ALA A 119 -8.45 -15.49 -9.34
C ALA A 119 -8.44 -16.36 -10.61
#